data_AF-A0A351UNN1-F1
#
_entry.id   AF-A0A351UNN1-F1
#
_cell.length_a   1.000
_cell.length_b   1.000
_cell.length_c   1.000
_cell.angle_alpha   90.00
_cell.angle_beta   90.00
_cell.angle_gamma   90.00
#
_symmetry.space_group_name_H-M   'P 1'
#
loop_
_entity.id
_entity.type
_entity.pdbx_description
1 polymer ?
#
loop_
_entity_poly.entity_id
_entity_poly.type
_entity_poly.pdbx_seq_one_letter_code
_entity_poly.pdbx_strand_id
1 'polypeptide(L)'
;MNKIAKLLILVLLACAAQPAGAYNAAITSSDSDSSDSAFFADLAAVARAAGSSARKNKMSPAKMQAYIDQQVQKYTKFNQFAKAELVDHSVGMVGKMGDPDGMLAQGKALVSADAASWKGYDYQASGWMLKKNADKALEAYQLALAKAPEMQKDWYRYMMAGCHRQKGDAAKALELYRTVLANDKNWMAVKGASLAAGLLLLENRRAAEGAELFDKGLLLASARERSMLLGQAGFCAKFKQLGAEPMGCDQSN
;
A
#
# COMPACT_ATOMS: atom_id res chain seq x y z
N MET A 1 17.76 5.01 17.70
CA MET A 1 16.83 4.70 16.59
C MET A 1 16.02 5.95 16.27
N ASN A 2 16.19 6.57 15.09
CA ASN A 2 15.52 7.83 14.74
C ASN A 2 13.99 7.62 14.65
N LYS A 3 13.19 8.53 15.22
CA LYS A 3 11.71 8.47 15.26
C LYS A 3 11.08 8.28 13.87
N ILE A 4 11.77 8.71 12.81
CA ILE A 4 11.38 8.55 11.40
C ILE A 4 11.39 7.07 10.96
N ALA A 5 12.35 6.26 11.44
CA ALA A 5 12.42 4.83 11.11
C ALA A 5 11.30 4.01 11.78
N LYS A 6 10.81 4.43 12.96
CA LYS A 6 9.62 3.84 13.59
C LYS A 6 8.34 4.19 12.82
N LEU A 7 8.24 5.42 12.30
CA LEU A 7 7.10 5.91 11.51
C LEU A 7 6.98 5.18 10.16
N LEU A 8 8.12 4.89 9.53
CA LEU A 8 8.24 4.18 8.25
C LEU A 8 7.89 2.70 8.34
N ILE A 9 8.38 2.05 9.40
CA ILE A 9 7.93 0.72 9.82
C ILE A 9 6.42 0.79 10.11
N LEU A 10 5.91 1.83 10.76
CA LEU A 10 4.47 2.00 10.97
C LEU A 10 3.67 2.34 9.71
N VAL A 11 4.22 2.79 8.59
CA VAL A 11 3.46 3.03 7.34
C VAL A 11 3.56 1.83 6.40
N LEU A 12 4.71 1.16 6.37
CA LEU A 12 4.90 -0.16 5.73
C LEU A 12 4.13 -1.26 6.49
N LEU A 13 3.97 -1.10 7.80
CA LEU A 13 3.15 -1.95 8.66
C LEU A 13 1.81 -1.30 9.04
N ALA A 14 1.43 -0.05 8.72
CA ALA A 14 0.05 0.40 9.06
C ALA A 14 -1.01 -0.31 8.22
N CYS A 15 -0.62 -0.84 7.05
CA CYS A 15 -1.45 -1.79 6.30
C CYS A 15 -1.39 -3.23 6.86
N ALA A 16 -0.60 -3.52 7.91
CA ALA A 16 -0.38 -4.89 8.40
C ALA A 16 -0.33 -5.04 9.94
N ALA A 17 -0.19 -3.97 10.72
CA ALA A 17 -0.03 -3.89 12.17
C ALA A 17 -1.20 -3.11 12.75
N GLN A 18 -2.39 -3.70 12.64
CA GLN A 18 -3.33 -3.60 13.74
C GLN A 18 -2.92 -4.62 14.80
N PRO A 19 -3.34 -4.47 16.07
CA PRO A 19 -3.43 -5.64 16.94
C PRO A 19 -4.19 -6.73 16.20
N ALA A 20 -3.67 -7.96 16.23
CA ALA A 20 -4.18 -9.12 15.48
C ALA A 20 -5.72 -9.31 15.59
N GLY A 21 -6.36 -8.78 16.64
CA GLY A 21 -7.81 -8.82 16.83
C GLY A 21 -8.65 -8.00 15.84
N ALA A 22 -8.16 -6.88 15.29
CA ALA A 22 -8.98 -6.02 14.41
C ALA A 22 -8.93 -6.43 12.92
N TYR A 23 -7.81 -7.00 12.46
CA TYR A 23 -7.72 -7.63 11.14
C TYR A 23 -8.43 -8.99 11.13
N ASN A 24 -8.35 -9.76 12.23
CA ASN A 24 -9.13 -10.98 12.37
C ASN A 24 -10.64 -10.68 12.33
N ALA A 25 -11.16 -9.65 13.00
CA ALA A 25 -12.60 -9.36 12.90
C ALA A 25 -13.09 -9.03 11.47
N ALA A 26 -12.26 -8.38 10.64
CA ALA A 26 -12.62 -8.00 9.27
C ALA A 26 -12.36 -9.09 8.20
N ILE A 27 -11.48 -10.06 8.49
CA ILE A 27 -11.12 -11.16 7.56
C ILE A 27 -11.64 -12.53 8.04
N THR A 28 -11.84 -12.72 9.35
CA THR A 28 -12.26 -13.96 10.00
C THR A 28 -13.62 -13.88 10.67
N SER A 29 -14.37 -12.78 10.58
CA SER A 29 -15.79 -12.89 10.89
C SER A 29 -16.46 -13.62 9.73
N SER A 30 -17.06 -14.77 10.04
CA SER A 30 -18.01 -15.46 9.18
C SER A 30 -19.31 -14.66 9.01
N ASP A 31 -19.41 -13.47 9.61
CA ASP A 31 -20.45 -12.50 9.35
C ASP A 31 -20.13 -11.80 8.02
N SER A 32 -20.71 -12.33 6.94
CA SER A 32 -20.74 -11.72 5.60
C SER A 32 -20.95 -10.21 5.66
N ASP A 33 -21.76 -9.75 6.62
CA ASP A 33 -22.19 -8.37 6.83
C ASP A 33 -21.03 -7.39 7.14
N SER A 34 -19.98 -7.83 7.84
CA SER A 34 -18.85 -6.95 8.18
C SER A 34 -17.84 -6.80 7.02
N SER A 35 -17.67 -7.86 6.23
CA SER A 35 -16.76 -7.86 5.08
C SER A 35 -17.33 -7.04 3.91
N ASP A 36 -18.65 -7.09 3.74
CA ASP A 36 -19.34 -6.33 2.70
C ASP A 36 -19.47 -4.85 3.07
N SER A 37 -19.74 -4.52 4.33
CA SER A 37 -19.75 -3.12 4.79
C SER A 37 -18.39 -2.43 4.62
N ALA A 38 -17.28 -3.12 4.92
CA ALA A 38 -15.94 -2.62 4.65
C ALA A 38 -15.69 -2.41 3.14
N PHE A 39 -16.10 -3.38 2.30
CA PHE A 39 -16.02 -3.25 0.85
C PHE A 39 -16.78 -2.03 0.31
N PHE A 40 -18.03 -1.82 0.76
CA PHE A 40 -18.84 -0.68 0.33
C PHE A 40 -18.25 0.66 0.81
N ALA A 41 -17.70 0.71 2.03
CA ALA A 41 -17.03 1.91 2.53
C ALA A 41 -15.81 2.28 1.67
N ASP A 42 -15.02 1.30 1.27
CA ASP A 42 -13.87 1.49 0.38
C ASP A 42 -14.31 1.87 -1.03
N LEU A 43 -15.38 1.26 -1.56
CA LEU A 43 -15.93 1.63 -2.87
C LEU A 43 -16.42 3.08 -2.91
N ALA A 44 -17.08 3.53 -1.84
CA ALA A 44 -17.47 4.93 -1.69
C ALA A 44 -16.25 5.86 -1.59
N ALA A 45 -15.16 5.41 -0.96
CA ALA A 45 -13.90 6.16 -0.94
C ALA A 45 -13.29 6.28 -2.34
N VAL A 46 -13.26 5.20 -3.12
CA VAL A 46 -12.81 5.18 -4.52
C VAL A 46 -13.60 6.18 -5.36
N ALA A 47 -14.93 6.16 -5.27
CA ALA A 47 -15.79 7.04 -6.03
C ALA A 47 -15.56 8.53 -5.68
N ARG A 48 -15.44 8.85 -4.39
CA ARG A 48 -15.11 10.21 -3.93
C ARG A 48 -13.74 10.67 -4.42
N ALA A 49 -12.73 9.81 -4.31
CA ALA A 49 -11.37 10.06 -4.77
C ALA A 49 -11.34 10.39 -6.27
N ALA A 50 -11.99 9.54 -7.07
CA ALA A 50 -12.07 9.69 -8.50
C ALA A 50 -12.81 10.98 -8.88
N GLY A 51 -13.93 11.29 -8.22
CA GLY A 51 -14.68 12.52 -8.45
C GLY A 51 -13.89 13.78 -8.10
N SER A 52 -13.11 13.77 -7.01
CA SER A 52 -12.23 14.89 -6.66
C SER A 52 -11.16 15.12 -7.73
N SER A 53 -10.49 14.05 -8.17
CA SER A 53 -9.48 14.12 -9.23
C SER A 53 -10.06 14.61 -10.56
N ALA A 54 -11.23 14.11 -10.96
CA ALA A 54 -11.89 14.54 -12.19
C ALA A 54 -12.27 16.03 -12.16
N ARG A 55 -12.74 16.55 -11.01
CA ARG A 55 -12.99 17.99 -10.81
C ARG A 55 -11.71 18.82 -10.93
N LYS A 56 -10.61 18.40 -10.28
CA LYS A 56 -9.30 19.06 -10.40
C LYS A 56 -8.84 19.14 -11.86
N ASN A 57 -9.08 18.08 -12.62
CA ASN A 57 -8.76 17.99 -14.05
C ASN A 57 -9.79 18.66 -14.97
N LYS A 58 -10.76 19.42 -14.43
CA LYS A 58 -11.79 20.16 -15.17
C LYS A 58 -12.53 19.28 -16.20
N MET A 59 -12.76 18.02 -15.86
CA MET A 59 -13.53 17.11 -16.72
C MET A 59 -14.99 17.57 -16.80
N SER A 60 -15.61 17.43 -17.97
CA SER A 60 -17.07 17.63 -18.09
C SER A 60 -17.83 16.63 -17.20
N PRO A 61 -19.07 16.90 -16.79
CA PRO A 61 -19.84 15.98 -15.95
C PRO A 61 -19.89 14.55 -16.50
N ALA A 62 -20.08 14.39 -17.82
CA ALA A 62 -20.07 13.08 -18.47
C ALA A 62 -18.70 12.38 -18.39
N LYS A 63 -17.61 13.10 -18.67
CA LYS A 63 -16.24 12.54 -18.58
C LYS A 63 -15.85 12.20 -17.13
N MET A 64 -16.30 13.01 -16.17
CA MET A 64 -16.12 12.77 -14.75
C MET A 64 -16.83 11.49 -14.31
N GLN A 65 -18.11 11.31 -14.68
CA GLN A 65 -18.85 10.11 -14.32
C GLN A 65 -18.19 8.86 -14.91
N ALA A 66 -17.83 8.90 -16.20
CA ALA A 66 -17.14 7.78 -16.85
C ALA A 66 -15.80 7.43 -16.16
N TYR A 67 -15.06 8.44 -15.71
CA TYR A 67 -13.83 8.23 -14.94
C TYR A 67 -14.10 7.59 -13.57
N ILE A 68 -15.12 8.06 -12.84
CA ILE A 68 -15.54 7.48 -11.56
C ILE A 68 -15.91 6.00 -11.74
N ASP A 69 -16.75 5.70 -12.73
CA ASP A 69 -17.22 4.34 -13.01
C ASP A 69 -16.04 3.41 -13.34
N GLN A 70 -15.08 3.90 -14.12
CA GLN A 70 -13.86 3.15 -14.44
C GLN A 70 -13.05 2.81 -13.17
N GLN A 71 -12.88 3.77 -12.25
CA GLN A 71 -12.12 3.55 -11.01
C GLN A 71 -12.84 2.58 -10.06
N VAL A 72 -14.16 2.73 -9.94
CA VAL A 72 -15.04 1.79 -9.22
C VAL A 72 -14.90 0.38 -9.79
N GLN A 73 -14.94 0.23 -11.11
CA GLN A 73 -14.80 -1.07 -11.76
C GLN A 73 -13.42 -1.71 -11.50
N LYS A 74 -12.34 -0.92 -11.57
CA LYS A 74 -10.98 -1.39 -11.26
C LYS A 74 -10.89 -1.91 -9.83
N TYR A 75 -11.41 -1.15 -8.86
CA TYR A 75 -11.43 -1.56 -7.47
C TYR A 75 -12.23 -2.86 -7.27
N THR A 76 -13.42 -2.97 -7.86
CA THR A 76 -14.24 -4.19 -7.77
C THR A 76 -13.50 -5.42 -8.31
N LYS A 77 -12.84 -5.29 -9.47
CA LYS A 77 -12.02 -6.38 -10.04
C LYS A 77 -10.87 -6.77 -9.11
N PHE A 78 -10.19 -5.79 -8.53
CA PHE A 78 -9.13 -6.04 -7.55
C PHE A 78 -9.65 -6.76 -6.31
N ASN A 79 -10.78 -6.32 -5.77
CA ASN A 79 -11.35 -6.93 -4.57
C ASN A 79 -11.77 -8.38 -4.81
N GLN A 80 -12.36 -8.69 -5.97
CA GLN A 80 -12.68 -10.06 -6.38
C GLN A 80 -11.43 -10.95 -6.45
N PHE A 81 -10.37 -10.47 -7.10
CA PHE A 81 -9.07 -11.16 -7.11
C PHE A 81 -8.51 -11.35 -5.70
N ALA A 82 -8.54 -10.31 -4.87
CA ALA A 82 -8.02 -10.38 -3.52
C ALA A 82 -8.75 -11.44 -2.68
N LYS A 83 -10.08 -11.47 -2.75
CA LYS A 83 -10.93 -12.48 -2.09
C LYS A 83 -10.58 -13.90 -2.56
N ALA A 84 -10.38 -14.11 -3.85
CA ALA A 84 -10.10 -15.44 -4.41
C ALA A 84 -8.66 -15.92 -4.20
N GLU A 85 -7.68 -15.03 -4.31
CA GLU A 85 -6.27 -15.42 -4.47
C GLU A 85 -5.38 -15.05 -3.27
N LEU A 86 -5.74 -13.97 -2.55
CA LEU A 86 -4.86 -13.33 -1.58
C LEU A 86 -5.26 -13.56 -0.13
N VAL A 87 -6.52 -13.84 0.21
CA VAL A 87 -7.00 -13.87 1.61
C VAL A 87 -6.18 -14.82 2.48
N ASP A 88 -6.14 -16.12 2.14
CA ASP A 88 -5.43 -17.12 2.95
C ASP A 88 -3.93 -16.81 3.08
N HIS A 89 -3.33 -16.38 1.98
CA HIS A 89 -1.91 -16.00 1.96
C HIS A 89 -1.65 -14.79 2.86
N SER A 90 -2.49 -13.76 2.78
CA SER A 90 -2.35 -12.52 3.55
C SER A 90 -2.57 -12.77 5.04
N VAL A 91 -3.56 -13.60 5.41
CA VAL A 91 -3.80 -14.00 6.80
C VAL A 91 -2.60 -14.74 7.36
N GLY A 92 -2.07 -15.72 6.63
CA GLY A 92 -0.87 -16.46 7.05
C GLY A 92 0.35 -15.55 7.23
N MET A 93 0.54 -14.59 6.32
CA MET A 93 1.61 -13.58 6.41
C MET A 93 1.45 -12.70 7.66
N VAL A 94 0.25 -12.15 7.89
CA VAL A 94 -0.04 -11.30 9.06
C VAL A 94 0.21 -12.06 10.36
N GLY A 95 -0.25 -13.31 10.44
CA GLY A 95 -0.03 -14.17 11.61
C GLY A 95 1.44 -14.45 11.93
N LYS A 96 2.35 -14.21 10.98
CA LYS A 96 3.79 -14.44 11.13
C LYS A 96 4.64 -13.18 11.18
N MET A 97 4.07 -11.97 11.17
CA MET A 97 4.90 -10.75 11.13
C MET A 97 5.84 -10.58 12.33
N GLY A 98 5.54 -11.21 13.46
CA GLY A 98 6.41 -11.25 14.63
C GLY A 98 7.47 -12.36 14.59
N ASP A 99 7.44 -13.21 13.56
CA ASP A 99 8.27 -14.42 13.42
C ASP A 99 8.90 -14.45 12.01
N PRO A 100 9.95 -13.65 11.78
CA PRO A 100 10.60 -13.59 10.47
C PRO A 100 11.26 -14.92 10.07
N ASP A 101 11.73 -15.72 11.03
CA ASP A 101 12.33 -17.02 10.73
C ASP A 101 11.27 -18.05 10.34
N GLY A 102 10.10 -18.03 10.97
CA GLY A 102 8.93 -18.81 10.55
C GLY A 102 8.41 -18.41 9.17
N MET A 103 8.45 -17.12 8.80
CA MET A 103 8.16 -16.69 7.43
C MET A 103 9.15 -17.31 6.43
N LEU A 104 10.45 -17.23 6.70
CA LEU A 104 11.48 -17.82 5.85
C LEU A 104 11.31 -19.34 5.71
N ALA A 105 11.02 -20.03 6.81
CA ALA A 105 10.80 -21.47 6.82
C ALA A 105 9.56 -21.87 5.99
N GLN A 106 8.43 -21.18 6.19
CA GLN A 106 7.21 -21.42 5.40
C GLN A 106 7.45 -21.13 3.91
N GLY A 107 8.12 -20.03 3.60
CA GLY A 107 8.47 -19.68 2.23
C GLY A 107 9.37 -20.73 1.57
N LYS A 108 10.34 -21.29 2.30
CA LYS A 108 11.17 -22.40 1.81
C LYS A 108 10.35 -23.66 1.56
N ALA A 109 9.44 -24.01 2.48
CA ALA A 109 8.57 -25.17 2.32
C ALA A 109 7.68 -25.04 1.07
N LEU A 110 7.06 -23.88 0.86
CA LEU A 110 6.24 -23.61 -0.32
C LEU A 110 7.03 -23.69 -1.64
N VAL A 111 8.24 -23.12 -1.68
CA VAL A 111 9.12 -23.21 -2.87
C VAL A 111 9.62 -24.64 -3.10
N SER A 112 9.84 -25.41 -2.04
CA SER A 112 10.25 -26.81 -2.16
C SER A 112 9.12 -27.70 -2.70
N ALA A 113 7.87 -27.40 -2.34
CA ALA A 113 6.69 -28.07 -2.86
C ALA A 113 6.37 -27.64 -4.30
N ASP A 114 6.57 -26.36 -4.61
CA ASP A 114 6.37 -25.79 -5.95
C ASP A 114 7.40 -24.68 -6.20
N ALA A 115 8.35 -24.94 -7.11
CA ALA A 115 9.39 -23.97 -7.47
C ALA A 115 8.84 -22.70 -8.14
N ALA A 116 7.60 -22.75 -8.65
CA ALA A 116 6.86 -21.61 -9.20
C ALA A 116 6.02 -20.86 -8.14
N SER A 117 6.10 -21.23 -6.86
CA SER A 117 5.29 -20.63 -5.81
C SER A 117 5.65 -19.16 -5.53
N TRP A 118 4.92 -18.23 -6.13
CA TRP A 118 5.06 -16.80 -5.84
C TRP A 118 4.78 -16.49 -4.36
N LYS A 119 3.84 -17.22 -3.73
CA LYS A 119 3.54 -17.12 -2.29
C LYS A 119 4.77 -17.50 -1.46
N GLY A 120 5.47 -18.56 -1.84
CA GLY A 120 6.70 -18.99 -1.18
C GLY A 120 7.80 -17.92 -1.23
N TYR A 121 8.01 -17.30 -2.39
CA TYR A 121 8.97 -16.20 -2.51
C TYR A 121 8.54 -14.94 -1.76
N ASP A 122 7.24 -14.64 -1.67
CA ASP A 122 6.72 -13.51 -0.90
C ASP A 122 6.94 -13.66 0.61
N TYR A 123 6.71 -14.86 1.15
CA TYR A 123 7.09 -15.20 2.53
C TYR A 123 8.58 -14.99 2.77
N GLN A 124 9.43 -15.47 1.86
CA GLN A 124 10.87 -15.31 1.98
C GLN A 124 11.28 -13.83 1.96
N ALA A 125 10.76 -13.08 0.99
CA ALA A 125 11.07 -11.67 0.83
C ALA A 125 10.65 -10.85 2.05
N SER A 126 9.45 -11.09 2.57
CA SER A 126 8.92 -10.39 3.74
C SER A 126 9.68 -10.78 5.01
N GLY A 127 10.06 -12.05 5.17
CA GLY A 127 10.97 -12.48 6.24
C GLY A 127 12.30 -11.74 6.20
N TRP A 128 12.93 -11.62 5.02
CA TRP A 128 14.19 -10.86 4.87
C TRP A 128 14.01 -9.36 5.12
N MET A 129 12.89 -8.77 4.70
CA MET A 129 12.56 -7.37 5.01
C MET A 129 12.46 -7.13 6.52
N LEU A 130 11.78 -8.00 7.25
CA LEU A 130 11.67 -7.91 8.70
C LEU A 130 13.02 -8.08 9.41
N LYS A 131 13.91 -8.91 8.85
CA LYS A 131 15.32 -9.01 9.27
C LYS A 131 16.20 -7.86 8.77
N LYS A 132 15.62 -6.87 8.09
CA LYS A 132 16.29 -5.69 7.52
C LYS A 132 17.38 -6.03 6.50
N ASN A 133 17.29 -7.18 5.83
CA ASN A 133 18.18 -7.55 4.74
C ASN A 133 17.51 -7.22 3.40
N ALA A 134 17.71 -5.98 2.94
CA ALA A 134 17.07 -5.47 1.73
C ALA A 134 17.54 -6.19 0.45
N ASP A 135 18.78 -6.67 0.40
CA ASP A 135 19.31 -7.37 -0.78
C ASP A 135 18.63 -8.72 -0.97
N LYS A 136 18.56 -9.54 0.08
CA LYS A 136 17.85 -10.83 0.01
C LYS A 136 16.35 -10.66 -0.18
N ALA A 137 15.77 -9.59 0.37
CA ALA A 137 14.38 -9.25 0.11
C ALA A 137 14.15 -8.91 -1.36
N LEU A 138 15.02 -8.12 -1.98
CA LEU A 138 14.94 -7.78 -3.40
C LEU A 138 15.01 -9.02 -4.29
N GLU A 139 15.97 -9.93 -4.05
CA GLU A 139 16.09 -11.19 -4.79
C GLU A 139 14.80 -12.00 -4.72
N ALA A 140 14.25 -12.18 -3.52
CA ALA A 140 13.02 -12.94 -3.33
C ALA A 140 11.80 -12.23 -3.94
N TYR A 141 11.68 -10.89 -3.82
CA TYR A 141 10.59 -10.15 -4.49
C TYR A 141 10.69 -10.19 -6.01
N GLN A 142 11.88 -10.22 -6.60
CA GLN A 142 12.06 -10.40 -8.04
C GLN A 142 11.57 -11.79 -8.49
N LEU A 143 11.87 -12.84 -7.72
CA LEU A 143 11.37 -14.18 -7.98
C LEU A 143 9.85 -14.26 -7.83
N ALA A 144 9.28 -13.63 -6.79
CA ALA A 144 7.83 -13.53 -6.62
C ALA A 144 7.18 -12.81 -7.81
N LEU A 145 7.70 -11.64 -8.20
CA LEU A 145 7.24 -10.84 -9.33
C LEU A 145 7.18 -11.63 -10.64
N ALA A 146 8.20 -12.46 -10.90
CA ALA A 146 8.28 -13.27 -12.11
C ALA A 146 7.20 -14.36 -12.20
N LYS A 147 6.69 -14.82 -11.05
CA LYS A 147 5.76 -15.96 -10.94
C LYS A 147 4.33 -15.55 -10.55
N ALA A 148 4.15 -14.32 -10.08
CA ALA A 148 2.90 -13.85 -9.54
C ALA A 148 1.83 -13.61 -10.62
N PRO A 149 0.53 -13.73 -10.27
CA PRO A 149 -0.56 -13.25 -11.09
C PRO A 149 -0.34 -11.78 -11.49
N GLU A 150 -0.80 -11.41 -12.68
CA GLU A 150 -0.56 -10.05 -13.21
C GLU A 150 -1.01 -8.95 -12.26
N MET A 151 -2.15 -9.15 -11.57
CA MET A 151 -2.70 -8.19 -10.62
C MET A 151 -1.85 -8.05 -9.34
N GLN A 152 -0.96 -8.99 -9.05
CA GLN A 152 -0.08 -8.96 -7.88
C GLN A 152 1.31 -8.40 -8.20
N LYS A 153 1.69 -8.27 -9.48
CA LYS A 153 3.03 -7.80 -9.86
C LYS A 153 3.34 -6.39 -9.37
N ASP A 154 2.36 -5.48 -9.37
CA ASP A 154 2.57 -4.12 -8.88
C ASP A 154 2.77 -4.06 -7.36
N TRP A 155 2.21 -5.00 -6.61
CA TRP A 155 2.53 -5.15 -5.19
C TRP A 155 4.02 -5.42 -4.98
N TYR A 156 4.60 -6.33 -5.75
CA TYR A 156 6.04 -6.63 -5.63
C TYR A 156 6.93 -5.47 -6.07
N ARG A 157 6.54 -4.72 -7.11
CA ARG A 157 7.25 -3.48 -7.47
C ARG A 157 7.21 -2.46 -6.34
N TYR A 158 6.06 -2.29 -5.69
CA TYR A 158 5.92 -1.43 -4.51
C TYR A 158 6.83 -1.89 -3.35
N MET A 159 6.88 -3.20 -3.06
CA MET A 159 7.73 -3.73 -1.99
C MET A 159 9.23 -3.59 -2.32
N MET A 160 9.63 -3.83 -3.56
CA MET A 160 11.00 -3.58 -4.03
C MET A 160 11.40 -2.11 -3.91
N ALA A 161 10.49 -1.17 -4.18
CA ALA A 161 10.73 0.26 -3.95
C ALA A 161 11.03 0.56 -2.48
N GLY A 162 10.33 -0.11 -1.55
CA GLY A 162 10.61 -0.07 -0.12
C GLY A 162 12.03 -0.56 0.22
N CYS A 163 12.49 -1.62 -0.44
CA CYS A 163 13.86 -2.14 -0.29
C CYS A 163 14.89 -1.11 -0.76
N HIS A 164 14.71 -0.51 -1.95
CA HIS A 164 15.60 0.53 -2.46
C HIS A 164 15.64 1.75 -1.53
N ARG A 165 14.49 2.17 -1.00
CA ARG A 165 14.44 3.25 0.00
C ARG A 165 15.22 2.89 1.27
N GLN A 166 15.10 1.66 1.77
CA GLN A 166 15.87 1.19 2.92
C GLN A 166 17.39 1.22 2.66
N LYS A 167 17.80 0.98 1.41
CA LYS A 167 19.19 1.10 0.95
C LYS A 167 19.64 2.54 0.70
N GLY A 168 18.76 3.53 0.87
CA GLY A 168 19.05 4.94 0.58
C GLY A 168 18.96 5.31 -0.92
N ASP A 169 18.52 4.39 -1.76
CA ASP A 169 18.35 4.60 -3.20
C ASP A 169 16.96 5.20 -3.50
N ALA A 170 16.83 6.49 -3.19
CA ALA A 170 15.59 7.24 -3.40
C ALA A 170 15.18 7.31 -4.89
N ALA A 171 16.16 7.38 -5.80
CA ALA A 171 15.90 7.48 -7.23
C ALA A 171 15.21 6.22 -7.75
N LYS A 172 15.77 5.03 -7.43
CA LYS A 172 15.17 3.77 -7.86
C LYS A 172 13.85 3.46 -7.17
N ALA A 173 13.72 3.83 -5.89
CA ALA A 173 12.44 3.72 -5.20
C ALA A 173 11.35 4.55 -5.89
N LEU A 174 11.64 5.80 -6.25
CA LEU A 174 10.69 6.68 -6.93
C LEU A 174 10.34 6.18 -8.35
N GLU A 175 11.31 5.64 -9.10
CA GLU A 175 11.09 5.00 -10.39
C GLU A 175 10.05 3.87 -10.25
N LEU A 176 10.26 2.96 -9.31
CA LEU A 176 9.36 1.82 -9.08
C LEU A 176 7.97 2.27 -8.62
N TYR A 177 7.87 3.26 -7.72
CA TYR A 177 6.57 3.82 -7.35
C TYR A 177 5.85 4.41 -8.56
N ARG A 178 6.56 5.15 -9.44
CA ARG A 178 5.96 5.69 -10.67
C ARG A 178 5.50 4.60 -11.62
N THR A 179 6.24 3.49 -11.74
CA THR A 179 5.79 2.33 -12.52
C THR A 179 4.48 1.76 -11.97
N VAL A 180 4.35 1.60 -10.65
CA VAL A 180 3.11 1.13 -10.01
C VAL A 180 1.95 2.09 -10.30
N LEU A 181 2.18 3.40 -10.16
CA LEU A 181 1.16 4.42 -10.41
C LEU A 181 0.74 4.50 -11.89
N ALA A 182 1.66 4.22 -12.82
CA ALA A 182 1.38 4.20 -14.26
C ALA A 182 0.63 2.95 -14.70
N ASN A 183 0.95 1.78 -14.12
CA ASN A 183 0.27 0.53 -14.42
C ASN A 183 -1.17 0.52 -13.88
N ASP A 184 -1.37 1.04 -12.67
CA ASP A 184 -2.68 1.25 -12.06
C ASP A 184 -3.56 -0.03 -12.01
N LYS A 185 -2.94 -1.20 -11.81
CA LYS A 185 -3.62 -2.50 -11.81
C LYS A 185 -3.96 -3.04 -10.42
N ASN A 186 -3.16 -2.67 -9.42
CA ASN A 186 -3.31 -3.14 -8.05
C ASN A 186 -3.64 -1.95 -7.14
N TRP A 187 -4.88 -1.89 -6.68
CA TRP A 187 -5.37 -0.77 -5.85
C TRP A 187 -4.53 -0.53 -4.60
N MET A 188 -4.15 -1.61 -3.90
CA MET A 188 -3.35 -1.52 -2.68
C MET A 188 -1.94 -1.01 -2.98
N ALA A 189 -1.32 -1.49 -4.05
CA ALA A 189 -0.02 -1.01 -4.49
C ALA A 189 -0.08 0.47 -4.92
N VAL A 190 -1.13 0.91 -5.62
CA VAL A 190 -1.31 2.31 -6.02
C VAL A 190 -1.48 3.22 -4.80
N LYS A 191 -2.30 2.82 -3.83
CA LYS A 191 -2.45 3.55 -2.55
C LYS A 191 -1.11 3.66 -1.83
N GLY A 192 -0.43 2.52 -1.64
CA GLY A 192 0.88 2.46 -0.97
C GLY A 192 1.94 3.29 -1.69
N ALA A 193 2.05 3.16 -3.01
CA ALA A 193 3.01 3.91 -3.82
C ALA A 193 2.73 5.42 -3.80
N SER A 194 1.47 5.84 -3.82
CA SER A 194 1.09 7.26 -3.72
C SER A 194 1.56 7.85 -2.39
N LEU A 195 1.25 7.19 -1.27
CA LEU A 195 1.68 7.63 0.06
C LEU A 195 3.22 7.61 0.20
N ALA A 196 3.87 6.51 -0.19
CA ALA A 196 5.30 6.34 -0.02
C ALA A 196 6.13 7.28 -0.92
N ALA A 197 5.72 7.47 -2.17
CA ALA A 197 6.35 8.44 -3.08
C ALA A 197 6.12 9.88 -2.59
N GLY A 198 4.91 10.19 -2.11
CA GLY A 198 4.61 11.51 -1.54
C GLY A 198 5.56 11.88 -0.40
N LEU A 199 5.76 10.95 0.55
CA LEU A 199 6.71 11.11 1.65
C LEU A 199 8.16 11.21 1.17
N LEU A 200 8.56 10.36 0.21
CA LEU A 200 9.91 10.38 -0.33
C LEU A 200 10.23 11.70 -1.05
N LEU A 201 9.26 12.26 -1.78
CA LEU A 201 9.41 13.55 -2.44
C LEU A 201 9.49 14.70 -1.44
N LEU A 202 8.72 14.64 -0.35
CA LEU A 202 8.82 15.59 0.75
C LEU A 202 10.22 15.59 1.36
N GLU A 203 10.76 14.39 1.64
CA GLU A 203 12.13 14.19 2.15
C GLU A 203 13.19 14.78 1.20
N ASN A 204 12.92 14.76 -0.11
CA ASN A 204 13.79 15.31 -1.16
C ASN A 204 13.44 16.77 -1.56
N ARG A 205 12.74 17.52 -0.70
CA ARG A 205 12.35 18.93 -0.93
C ARG A 205 11.51 19.19 -2.18
N ARG A 206 10.83 18.17 -2.70
CA ARG A 206 9.87 18.27 -3.81
C ARG A 206 8.45 18.32 -3.24
N ALA A 207 8.19 19.30 -2.39
CA ALA A 207 7.02 19.31 -1.51
C ALA A 207 5.68 19.36 -2.24
N ALA A 208 5.56 20.18 -3.31
CA ALA A 208 4.32 20.28 -4.08
C ALA A 208 3.93 18.95 -4.76
N GLU A 209 4.88 18.29 -5.42
CA GLU A 209 4.68 16.97 -6.03
C GLU A 209 4.43 15.89 -4.96
N GLY A 210 5.13 16.01 -3.82
CA GLY A 210 4.94 15.12 -2.67
C GLY A 210 3.54 15.21 -2.09
N ALA A 211 3.02 16.42 -1.90
CA ALA A 211 1.67 16.67 -1.41
C ALA A 211 0.62 16.13 -2.37
N GLU A 212 0.78 16.33 -3.68
CA GLU A 212 -0.15 15.79 -4.67
C GLU A 212 -0.24 14.26 -4.63
N LEU A 213 0.89 13.56 -4.55
CA LEU A 213 0.88 12.10 -4.41
C LEU A 213 0.34 11.66 -3.05
N PHE A 214 0.62 12.41 -1.99
CA PHE A 214 0.09 12.09 -0.67
C PHE A 214 -1.43 12.24 -0.61
N ASP A 215 -1.98 13.32 -1.18
CA ASP A 215 -3.42 13.56 -1.34
C ASP A 215 -4.08 12.42 -2.10
N LYS A 216 -3.46 12.00 -3.22
CA LYS A 216 -3.93 10.83 -3.96
C LYS A 216 -4.02 9.63 -3.02
N GLY A 217 -2.98 9.32 -2.26
CA GLY A 217 -2.99 8.22 -1.29
C GLY A 217 -4.08 8.34 -0.21
N LEU A 218 -4.26 9.53 0.37
CA LEU A 218 -5.29 9.78 1.40
C LEU A 218 -6.71 9.61 0.87
N LEU A 219 -6.95 10.00 -0.39
CA LEU A 219 -8.25 9.81 -1.03
C LEU A 219 -8.60 8.32 -1.19
N LEU A 220 -7.60 7.45 -1.38
CA LEU A 220 -7.78 6.00 -1.47
C LEU A 220 -7.80 5.29 -0.11
N ALA A 221 -7.44 5.98 0.97
CA ALA A 221 -7.44 5.43 2.32
C ALA A 221 -8.83 5.38 2.94
N SER A 222 -9.05 4.45 3.87
CA SER A 222 -10.24 4.45 4.72
C SER A 222 -10.24 5.67 5.65
N ALA A 223 -11.39 6.00 6.25
CA ALA A 223 -11.47 7.11 7.22
C ALA A 223 -10.53 6.90 8.41
N ARG A 224 -10.41 5.66 8.89
CA ARG A 224 -9.49 5.27 9.95
C ARG A 224 -8.03 5.44 9.53
N GLU A 225 -7.66 4.95 8.35
CA GLU A 225 -6.31 5.11 7.81
C GLU A 225 -5.93 6.60 7.68
N ARG A 226 -6.82 7.43 7.14
CA ARG A 226 -6.60 8.88 7.06
C ARG A 226 -6.39 9.50 8.44
N SER A 227 -7.26 9.18 9.40
CA SER A 227 -7.15 9.69 10.77
C SER A 227 -5.80 9.31 11.41
N MET A 228 -5.35 8.07 11.21
CA MET A 228 -4.05 7.63 11.71
C MET A 228 -2.88 8.35 11.03
N LEU A 229 -2.93 8.54 9.71
CA LEU A 229 -1.88 9.22 8.96
C LEU A 229 -1.78 10.70 9.33
N LEU A 230 -2.91 11.40 9.37
CA LEU A 230 -2.99 12.83 9.66
C LEU A 230 -2.78 13.14 11.16
N GLY A 231 -3.20 12.25 12.05
CA GLY A 231 -3.05 12.38 13.49
C GLY A 231 -1.63 12.16 14.02
N GLN A 232 -0.67 11.79 13.16
CA GLN A 232 0.73 11.67 13.58
C GLN A 232 1.30 13.04 13.94
N ALA A 233 1.78 13.16 15.18
CA ALA A 233 2.33 14.41 15.69
C ALA A 233 3.42 14.99 14.76
N GLY A 234 3.21 16.25 14.34
CA GLY A 234 4.12 16.97 13.46
C GLY A 234 4.07 16.55 11.99
N PHE A 235 3.16 15.65 11.59
CA PHE A 235 3.00 15.25 10.19
C PHE A 235 2.57 16.44 9.32
N CYS A 236 1.40 17.01 9.59
CA CYS A 236 0.88 18.17 8.88
C CYS A 236 1.79 19.41 8.99
N ALA A 237 2.41 19.60 10.15
CA ALA A 237 3.36 20.70 10.38
C ALA A 237 4.55 20.67 9.39
N LYS A 238 5.05 19.49 9.01
CA LYS A 238 6.17 19.38 8.04
C LYS A 238 5.77 19.83 6.65
N PHE A 239 4.57 19.47 6.19
CA PHE A 239 4.08 19.92 4.91
C PHE A 239 3.76 21.42 4.91
N LYS A 240 3.21 21.93 6.01
CA LYS A 240 2.97 23.37 6.24
C LYS A 240 4.24 24.20 6.16
N GLN A 241 5.31 23.74 6.81
CA GLN A 241 6.63 24.40 6.73
C GLN A 241 7.19 24.48 5.31
N LEU A 242 6.74 23.59 4.42
CA LEU A 242 7.18 23.51 3.03
C LEU A 242 6.15 24.12 2.06
N GLY A 243 5.10 24.77 2.57
CA GLY A 243 4.07 25.43 1.76
C GLY A 243 3.23 24.49 0.89
N ALA A 244 3.11 23.22 1.28
CA ALA A 244 2.46 22.19 0.47
C ALA A 244 1.58 21.27 1.34
N GLU A 245 0.60 21.82 2.05
CA GLU A 245 -0.25 21.04 2.96
C GLU A 245 -1.16 20.04 2.23
N PRO A 246 -1.12 18.74 2.59
CA PRO A 246 -2.09 17.76 2.11
C PRO A 246 -3.50 18.09 2.56
N MET A 247 -4.48 17.60 1.81
CA MET A 247 -5.89 17.62 2.16
C MET A 247 -6.12 17.04 3.56
N GLY A 248 -6.85 17.78 4.40
CA GLY A 248 -7.20 17.37 5.77
C GLY A 248 -6.18 17.78 6.84
N CYS A 249 -5.06 18.40 6.47
CA CYS A 249 -4.15 19.03 7.43
C CYS A 249 -4.62 20.40 7.96
N ASP A 250 -5.61 20.99 7.31
CA ASP A 250 -6.29 22.23 7.69
C ASP A 250 -7.23 22.05 8.90
N GLN A 251 -7.65 20.81 9.19
CA GLN A 251 -8.57 20.47 10.28
C GLN A 251 -7.86 20.05 11.58
N SER A 252 -6.53 19.89 11.55
CA SER A 252 -5.73 19.54 12.73
C SER A 252 -5.17 20.81 13.40
N ASN A 253 -6.00 21.53 14.15
CA ASN A 253 -5.57 22.55 15.12
C ASN A 253 -5.72 22.01 16.53
#